data_AF-A0A258CNC2-F1
#
_entry.id   AF-A0A258CNC2-F1
#
_cell.length_a   1.000
_cell.length_b   1.000
_cell.length_c   1.000
_cell.angle_alpha   90.00
_cell.angle_beta   90.00
_cell.angle_gamma   90.00
#
_symmetry.space_group_name_H-M   'P 1'
#
loop_
_entity.id
_entity.type
_entity.pdbx_description
1 polymer ?
#
loop_
_entity_poly.entity_id
_entity_poly.type
_entity_poly.pdbx_seq_one_letter_code
_entity_poly.pdbx_strand_id
1 'polypeptide(L)'
;MDPISGLMGGFAIALQPQNLMWAFVGTLLGTAVGVLPGIGPALTIALLLPVTVYLDPTAAFIIFAGIFYGAMYGGSTTSILLNTPGESGAMMTALEGNKMAQNGRGAAALSTAAIGSFVAGTIGTLLLTFLAPPIAELAFIFKPQDYFALMMLAFLSVSVVMGTSKVRGFIALFIGLTFGLVGIDKATGQQRLTFGVPDVLDGVEMTVVLVSLFAIGELLYVASRFGLHKPALNPLSGGIWMTKEDWKRSWKPWLRGT
;
A
#
# COMPACT_ATOMS: atom_id res chain seq x y z
N MET A 1 29.13 4.00 -5.04
CA MET A 1 29.06 5.45 -4.75
C MET A 1 28.70 5.60 -3.29
N ASP A 2 29.27 6.59 -2.59
CA ASP A 2 28.85 6.92 -1.23
C ASP A 2 27.38 7.36 -1.25
N PRO A 3 26.47 6.75 -0.47
CA PRO A 3 25.05 7.12 -0.42
C PRO A 3 24.81 8.62 -0.24
N ILE A 4 25.67 9.31 0.51
CA ILE A 4 25.54 10.75 0.77
C ILE A 4 25.80 11.55 -0.52
N SER A 5 26.85 11.19 -1.26
CA SER A 5 27.17 11.84 -2.54
C SER A 5 26.07 11.63 -3.58
N GLY A 6 25.47 10.44 -3.61
CA GLY A 6 24.32 10.14 -4.47
C GLY A 6 23.09 10.96 -4.12
N LEU A 7 22.78 11.10 -2.82
CA LEU A 7 21.67 11.93 -2.34
C LEU A 7 21.86 13.40 -2.69
N MET A 8 23.06 13.95 -2.50
CA MET A 8 23.34 15.34 -2.87
C MET A 8 23.12 15.60 -4.37
N GLY A 9 23.59 14.69 -5.23
CA GLY A 9 23.33 14.76 -6.67
C GLY A 9 21.85 14.65 -7.00
N GLY A 10 21.14 13.70 -6.37
CA GLY A 10 19.70 13.51 -6.54
C GLY A 10 18.89 14.75 -6.15
N PHE A 11 19.17 15.37 -5.01
CA PHE A 11 18.50 16.61 -4.58
C PHE A 11 18.81 17.79 -5.51
N ALA A 12 20.04 17.91 -6.02
CA ALA A 12 20.39 18.97 -6.97
C ALA A 12 19.57 18.87 -8.27
N ILE A 13 19.24 17.65 -8.70
CA ILE A 13 18.37 17.40 -9.86
C ILE A 13 16.90 17.59 -9.49
N ALA A 14 16.43 16.98 -8.39
CA ALA A 14 15.02 16.99 -8.00
C ALA A 14 14.48 18.39 -7.67
N LEU A 15 15.32 19.27 -7.11
CA LEU A 15 14.95 20.65 -6.75
C LEU A 15 14.92 21.61 -7.94
N GLN A 16 15.24 21.15 -9.15
CA GLN A 16 15.09 21.97 -10.36
C GLN A 16 13.61 22.32 -10.57
N PRO A 17 13.27 23.56 -10.98
CA PRO A 17 11.88 23.99 -11.12
C PRO A 17 11.02 23.11 -12.03
N GLN A 18 11.60 22.60 -13.11
CA GLN A 18 10.93 21.68 -14.03
C GLN A 18 10.57 20.36 -13.35
N ASN A 19 11.46 19.82 -12.54
CA ASN A 19 11.25 18.57 -11.82
C ASN A 19 10.26 18.73 -10.66
N LEU A 20 10.26 19.88 -9.98
CA LEU A 20 9.24 20.21 -8.99
C LEU A 20 7.84 20.34 -9.63
N MET A 21 7.75 20.92 -10.83
CA MET A 21 6.49 20.97 -11.58
C MET A 21 6.00 19.56 -11.92
N TRP A 22 6.88 18.69 -12.39
CA TRP A 22 6.56 17.30 -12.66
C TRP A 22 6.15 16.52 -11.41
N ALA A 23 6.83 16.73 -10.29
CA ALA A 23 6.45 16.16 -8.99
C ALA A 23 5.05 16.62 -8.59
N PHE A 24 4.75 17.92 -8.72
CA PHE A 24 3.43 18.48 -8.43
C PHE A 24 2.33 17.87 -9.31
N VAL A 25 2.55 17.79 -10.62
CA VAL A 25 1.60 17.16 -11.56
C VAL A 25 1.39 15.69 -11.21
N GLY A 26 2.48 14.96 -10.95
CA GLY A 26 2.42 13.56 -10.55
C GLY A 26 1.62 13.36 -9.27
N THR A 27 1.89 14.14 -8.22
CA THR A 27 1.14 14.08 -6.96
C THR A 27 -0.31 14.48 -7.12
N LEU A 28 -0.62 15.53 -7.88
CA LEU A 28 -2.00 15.96 -8.14
C LEU A 28 -2.80 14.87 -8.85
N LEU A 29 -2.25 14.30 -9.94
CA LEU A 29 -2.87 13.21 -10.67
C LEU A 29 -3.00 11.95 -9.81
N GLY A 30 -1.93 11.60 -9.09
CA GLY A 30 -1.93 10.48 -8.16
C GLY A 30 -3.04 10.61 -7.13
N THR A 31 -3.16 11.77 -6.47
CA THR A 31 -4.22 12.00 -5.48
C THR A 31 -5.61 11.99 -6.10
N ALA A 32 -5.80 12.61 -7.27
CA ALA A 32 -7.09 12.58 -7.96
C ALA A 32 -7.53 11.15 -8.31
N VAL A 33 -6.61 10.32 -8.80
CA VAL A 33 -6.89 8.91 -9.12
C VAL A 33 -7.03 8.06 -7.87
N GLY A 34 -6.21 8.28 -6.84
CA GLY A 34 -6.26 7.52 -5.59
C GLY A 34 -7.57 7.72 -4.81
N VAL A 35 -8.22 8.88 -4.97
CA VAL A 35 -9.57 9.12 -4.42
C VAL A 35 -10.65 8.32 -5.17
N LEU A 36 -10.33 7.61 -6.25
CA LEU A 36 -11.27 6.69 -6.88
C LEU A 36 -11.18 5.31 -6.20
N PRO A 37 -12.30 4.77 -5.67
CA PRO A 37 -12.29 3.46 -5.05
C PRO A 37 -11.86 2.37 -6.03
N GLY A 38 -11.08 1.39 -5.54
CA GLY A 38 -10.61 0.25 -6.33
C GLY A 38 -9.47 0.55 -7.31
N ILE A 39 -8.92 1.77 -7.33
CA ILE A 39 -7.76 2.12 -8.15
C ILE A 39 -6.54 2.34 -7.25
N GLY A 40 -5.62 1.38 -7.24
CA GLY A 40 -4.36 1.46 -6.51
C GLY A 40 -3.23 2.13 -7.31
N PRO A 41 -2.11 2.48 -6.66
CA PRO A 41 -0.98 3.16 -7.31
C PRO A 41 -0.36 2.36 -8.45
N ALA A 42 -0.29 1.03 -8.32
CA ALA A 42 0.27 0.16 -9.34
C ALA A 42 -0.50 0.30 -10.67
N LEU A 43 -1.84 0.28 -10.60
CA LEU A 43 -2.70 0.48 -11.76
C LEU A 43 -2.55 1.91 -12.31
N THR A 44 -2.48 2.93 -11.45
CA THR A 44 -2.28 4.32 -11.89
C THR A 44 -0.95 4.50 -12.64
N ILE A 45 0.14 3.90 -12.13
CA ILE A 45 1.45 3.95 -12.78
C ILE A 45 1.42 3.18 -14.10
N ALA A 46 0.80 2.00 -14.15
CA ALA A 46 0.68 1.22 -15.38
C ALA A 46 -0.08 1.98 -16.49
N LEU A 47 -1.18 2.66 -16.13
CA LEU A 47 -1.96 3.47 -17.07
C LEU A 47 -1.20 4.71 -17.58
N LEU A 48 -0.30 5.24 -16.78
CA LEU A 48 0.52 6.42 -17.12
C LEU A 48 1.90 6.06 -17.67
N LEU A 49 2.24 4.77 -17.73
CA LEU A 49 3.48 4.28 -18.34
C LEU A 49 3.71 4.79 -19.76
N PRO A 50 2.70 4.85 -20.66
CA PRO A 50 2.88 5.38 -22.01
C PRO A 50 3.35 6.84 -22.06
N VAL A 51 3.05 7.65 -21.02
CA VAL A 51 3.46 9.06 -20.97
C VAL A 51 4.98 9.18 -20.81
N THR A 52 5.64 8.17 -20.25
CA THR A 52 7.11 8.19 -20.05
C THR A 52 7.91 8.10 -21.34
N VAL A 53 7.31 7.64 -22.44
CA VAL A 53 7.96 7.60 -23.76
C VAL A 53 8.33 9.01 -24.25
N TYR A 54 7.61 10.04 -23.78
CA TYR A 54 7.80 11.43 -24.20
C TYR A 54 8.61 12.26 -23.19
N LEU A 55 9.01 11.67 -22.06
CA LEU A 55 9.68 12.37 -20.97
C LEU A 55 11.12 11.89 -20.80
N ASP A 56 11.99 12.78 -20.32
CA ASP A 56 13.31 12.37 -19.84
C ASP A 56 13.15 11.34 -18.70
N PRO A 57 13.99 10.29 -18.64
CA PRO A 57 13.90 9.25 -17.61
C PRO A 57 13.85 9.81 -16.18
N THR A 58 14.59 10.88 -15.90
CA THR A 58 14.60 11.54 -14.59
C THR A 58 13.24 12.10 -14.25
N ALA A 59 12.65 12.86 -15.17
CA ALA A 59 11.32 13.44 -15.01
C ALA A 59 10.25 12.34 -14.87
N ALA A 60 10.36 11.26 -15.65
CA ALA A 60 9.47 10.11 -15.56
C ALA A 60 9.48 9.47 -14.17
N PHE A 61 10.66 9.22 -13.58
CA PHE A 61 10.74 8.68 -12.21
C PHE A 61 10.17 9.63 -11.16
N ILE A 62 10.36 10.94 -11.32
CA ILE A 62 9.82 11.96 -10.41
C ILE A 62 8.29 11.98 -10.48
N ILE A 63 7.71 11.94 -11.68
CA ILE A 63 6.26 11.85 -11.87
C ILE A 63 5.70 10.58 -11.25
N PHE A 64 6.34 9.42 -11.48
CA PHE A 64 5.91 8.15 -10.89
C PHE A 64 5.98 8.13 -9.37
N ALA A 65 7.03 8.71 -8.79
CA ALA A 65 7.10 8.89 -7.34
C ALA A 65 5.94 9.78 -6.85
N GLY A 66 5.68 10.89 -7.55
CA GLY A 66 4.54 11.77 -7.26
C GLY A 66 3.20 11.03 -7.31
N ILE A 67 2.95 10.27 -8.38
CA ILE A 67 1.75 9.46 -8.57
C ILE A 67 1.62 8.42 -7.46
N PHE A 68 2.70 7.70 -7.16
CA PHE A 68 2.71 6.64 -6.16
C PHE A 68 2.29 7.18 -4.79
N TYR A 69 2.98 8.20 -4.29
CA TYR A 69 2.66 8.79 -2.98
C TYR A 69 1.33 9.54 -2.99
N GLY A 70 0.99 10.21 -4.10
CA GLY A 70 -0.29 10.88 -4.29
C GLY A 70 -1.46 9.90 -4.22
N ALA A 71 -1.37 8.76 -4.91
CA ALA A 71 -2.39 7.72 -4.95
C ALA A 71 -2.52 6.98 -3.61
N MET A 72 -1.40 6.71 -2.92
CA MET A 72 -1.40 6.19 -1.56
C MET A 72 -2.15 7.11 -0.58
N TYR A 73 -1.89 8.41 -0.67
CA TYR A 73 -2.60 9.38 0.16
C TYR A 73 -4.08 9.50 -0.24
N GLY A 74 -4.38 9.63 -1.53
CA GLY A 74 -5.76 9.71 -2.05
C GLY A 74 -6.60 8.50 -1.65
N GLY A 75 -6.03 7.30 -1.75
CA GLY A 75 -6.67 6.04 -1.37
C GLY A 75 -7.01 5.94 0.12
N SER A 76 -6.24 6.62 0.99
CA SER A 76 -6.60 6.71 2.41
C SER A 76 -7.91 7.49 2.61
N THR A 77 -8.21 8.46 1.75
CA THR A 77 -9.42 9.29 1.87
C THR A 77 -10.68 8.47 1.60
N THR A 78 -10.70 7.70 0.51
CA THR A 78 -11.80 6.77 0.21
C THR A 78 -11.92 5.65 1.22
N SER A 79 -10.79 5.09 1.68
CA SER A 79 -10.78 4.05 2.70
C SER A 79 -11.41 4.56 4.01
N ILE A 80 -10.99 5.74 4.48
CA ILE A 80 -11.46 6.34 5.73
C ILE A 80 -12.93 6.78 5.61
N LEU A 81 -13.31 7.50 4.54
CA LEU A 81 -14.65 8.09 4.47
C LEU A 81 -15.71 7.13 3.94
N LEU A 82 -15.35 6.23 3.04
CA LEU A 82 -16.29 5.37 2.30
C LEU A 82 -16.11 3.87 2.57
N ASN A 83 -15.22 3.47 3.46
CA ASN A 83 -14.92 2.06 3.78
C ASN A 83 -14.57 1.21 2.54
N THR A 84 -14.10 1.84 1.46
CA THR A 84 -13.84 1.16 0.19
C THR A 84 -12.36 1.30 -0.15
N PRO A 85 -11.51 0.33 0.23
CA PRO A 85 -10.07 0.41 -0.01
C PRO A 85 -9.74 0.29 -1.51
N GLY A 86 -8.76 1.07 -1.97
CA GLY A 86 -8.23 1.00 -3.34
C GLY A 86 -7.16 -0.08 -3.54
N GLU A 87 -6.53 -0.53 -2.45
CA GLU A 87 -5.51 -1.57 -2.46
C GLU A 87 -5.47 -2.34 -1.12
N SER A 88 -4.74 -3.47 -1.10
CA SER A 88 -4.64 -4.36 0.06
C SER A 88 -3.98 -3.71 1.28
N GLY A 89 -3.00 -2.81 1.09
CA GLY A 89 -2.35 -2.06 2.18
C GLY A 89 -3.31 -1.13 2.91
N ALA A 90 -4.32 -0.61 2.22
CA ALA A 90 -5.29 0.33 2.81
C ALA A 90 -6.42 -0.36 3.59
N MET A 91 -6.47 -1.69 3.69
CA MET A 91 -7.59 -2.38 4.34
C MET A 91 -7.69 -2.10 5.84
N MET A 92 -6.57 -2.06 6.57
CA MET A 92 -6.59 -1.69 7.99
C MET A 92 -7.04 -0.23 8.17
N THR A 93 -6.60 0.65 7.26
CA THR A 93 -7.04 2.05 7.20
C THR A 93 -8.54 2.17 6.94
N ALA A 94 -9.11 1.34 6.07
CA ALA A 94 -10.55 1.29 5.85
C ALA A 94 -11.29 0.84 7.12
N LEU A 95 -10.87 -0.28 7.72
CA LEU A 95 -11.53 -0.84 8.89
C LEU A 95 -11.50 0.06 10.13
N GLU A 96 -10.35 0.65 10.46
CA GLU A 96 -10.20 1.48 11.67
C GLU A 96 -10.52 2.96 11.39
N GLY A 97 -10.06 3.47 10.26
CA GLY A 97 -10.30 4.83 9.83
C GLY A 97 -11.78 5.11 9.58
N ASN A 98 -12.49 4.17 8.95
CA ASN A 98 -13.94 4.33 8.74
C ASN A 98 -14.73 4.30 10.04
N LYS A 99 -14.35 3.45 11.00
CA LYS A 99 -14.95 3.50 12.35
C LYS A 99 -14.76 4.86 13.01
N MET A 100 -13.57 5.46 12.88
CA MET A 100 -13.34 6.83 13.38
C MET A 100 -14.18 7.87 12.63
N ALA A 101 -14.31 7.75 11.30
CA ALA A 101 -15.15 8.64 10.50
C ALA A 101 -16.64 8.54 10.87
N GLN A 102 -17.16 7.32 11.05
CA GLN A 102 -18.52 7.05 11.50
C GLN A 102 -18.80 7.63 12.90
N ASN A 103 -17.78 7.74 13.76
CA ASN A 103 -17.89 8.38 15.08
C ASN A 103 -17.74 9.92 15.03
N GLY A 104 -17.84 10.55 13.85
CA GLY A 104 -17.73 12.00 13.69
C GLY A 104 -16.29 12.54 13.74
N ARG A 105 -15.29 11.64 13.71
CA ARG A 105 -13.85 11.98 13.84
C ARG A 105 -13.08 11.77 12.53
N GLY A 106 -13.75 11.95 11.38
CA GLY A 106 -13.15 11.74 10.05
C GLY A 106 -11.94 12.64 9.79
N ALA A 107 -12.00 13.93 10.17
CA ALA A 107 -10.89 14.86 9.99
C ALA A 107 -9.63 14.44 10.78
N ALA A 108 -9.79 13.95 12.01
CA ALA A 108 -8.69 13.43 12.80
C ALA A 108 -8.10 12.14 12.19
N ALA A 109 -8.95 11.25 11.65
CA ALA A 109 -8.52 10.04 10.96
C ALA A 109 -7.71 10.35 9.68
N LEU A 110 -8.17 11.30 8.86
CA LEU A 110 -7.44 11.76 7.66
C LEU A 110 -6.11 12.42 8.03
N SER A 111 -6.11 13.25 9.08
CA SER A 111 -4.90 13.95 9.54
C SER A 111 -3.83 12.98 10.04
N THR A 112 -4.22 12.00 10.87
CA THR A 112 -3.26 11.01 11.38
C THR A 112 -2.75 10.09 10.29
N ALA A 113 -3.58 9.74 9.30
CA ALA A 113 -3.15 8.99 8.12
C ALA A 113 -2.13 9.79 7.30
N ALA A 114 -2.40 11.07 7.02
CA ALA A 114 -1.48 11.95 6.29
C ALA A 114 -0.11 12.06 6.97
N ILE A 115 -0.12 12.39 8.26
CA ILE A 115 1.11 12.62 9.04
C ILE A 115 1.86 11.30 9.24
N GLY A 116 1.14 10.22 9.55
CA GLY A 116 1.71 8.89 9.72
C GLY A 116 2.40 8.39 8.46
N SER A 117 1.74 8.49 7.31
CA SER A 117 2.32 8.12 6.02
C SER A 117 3.52 9.00 5.65
N PHE A 118 3.51 10.29 5.97
CA PHE A 118 4.67 11.16 5.75
C PHE A 118 5.87 10.76 6.61
N VAL A 119 5.67 10.54 7.92
CA VAL A 119 6.74 10.17 8.85
C VAL A 119 7.29 8.78 8.52
N ALA A 120 6.43 7.78 8.42
CA ALA A 120 6.82 6.42 8.12
C ALA A 120 7.42 6.29 6.72
N GLY A 121 6.85 6.98 5.72
CA GLY A 121 7.37 7.02 4.36
C GLY A 121 8.76 7.65 4.30
N THR A 122 8.97 8.77 5.00
CA THR A 122 10.30 9.43 5.06
C THR A 122 11.34 8.53 5.73
N ILE A 123 10.99 7.95 6.88
CA ILE A 123 11.89 7.01 7.60
C ILE A 123 12.20 5.80 6.72
N GLY A 124 11.18 5.21 6.08
CA GLY A 124 11.31 4.08 5.18
C GLY A 124 12.23 4.38 3.99
N THR A 125 12.06 5.53 3.35
CA THR A 125 12.92 5.96 2.23
C THR A 125 14.36 6.20 2.67
N LEU A 126 14.59 6.81 3.84
CA LEU A 126 15.93 6.97 4.40
C LEU A 126 16.57 5.62 4.71
N LEU A 127 15.85 4.74 5.42
CA LEU A 127 16.33 3.39 5.72
C LEU A 127 16.63 2.63 4.43
N LEU A 128 15.75 2.66 3.45
CA LEU A 128 15.99 2.01 2.15
C LEU A 128 17.25 2.57 1.49
N THR A 129 17.44 3.88 1.48
CA THR A 129 18.62 4.52 0.87
C THR A 129 19.93 4.02 1.49
N PHE A 130 19.99 3.86 2.81
CA PHE A 130 21.23 3.46 3.50
C PHE A 130 21.38 1.95 3.68
N LEU A 131 20.28 1.21 3.86
CA LEU A 131 20.29 -0.24 4.09
C LEU A 131 20.21 -1.05 2.79
N ALA A 132 19.70 -0.50 1.68
CA ALA A 132 19.62 -1.25 0.43
C ALA A 132 21.00 -1.75 -0.06
N PRO A 133 22.08 -0.94 -0.06
CA PRO A 133 23.40 -1.43 -0.46
C PRO A 133 23.92 -2.62 0.37
N PRO A 134 23.99 -2.57 1.72
CA PRO A 134 24.46 -3.71 2.50
C PRO A 134 23.50 -4.91 2.44
N ILE A 135 22.19 -4.70 2.30
CA ILE A 135 21.23 -5.81 2.10
C ILE A 135 21.48 -6.49 0.74
N ALA A 136 21.78 -5.74 -0.31
CA ALA A 136 22.10 -6.30 -1.62
C ALA A 136 23.39 -7.15 -1.58
N GLU A 137 24.42 -6.68 -0.87
CA GLU A 137 25.65 -7.47 -0.64
C GLU A 137 25.37 -8.75 0.13
N LEU A 138 24.54 -8.67 1.18
CA LEU A 138 24.13 -9.84 1.94
C LEU A 138 23.38 -10.85 1.06
N ALA A 139 22.49 -10.39 0.17
CA ALA A 139 21.72 -11.25 -0.72
C ALA A 139 22.59 -12.11 -1.65
N PHE A 140 23.80 -11.66 -2.03
CA PHE A 140 24.73 -12.47 -2.83
C PHE A 140 25.38 -13.63 -2.05
N ILE A 141 25.39 -13.55 -0.72
CA ILE A 141 26.01 -14.56 0.16
C ILE A 141 24.99 -15.65 0.54
N PHE A 142 23.69 -15.38 0.40
CA PHE A 142 22.61 -16.29 0.74
C PHE A 142 22.68 -17.60 -0.05
N LYS A 143 22.70 -18.71 0.67
CA LYS A 143 22.69 -20.07 0.11
C LYS A 143 21.30 -20.70 0.24
N PRO A 144 21.03 -21.81 -0.48
CA PRO A 144 19.74 -22.50 -0.38
C PRO A 144 19.29 -22.84 1.05
N GLN A 145 20.24 -23.17 1.95
CA GLN A 145 19.96 -23.41 3.37
C GLN A 145 19.48 -22.16 4.12
N ASP A 146 19.98 -20.97 3.76
CA ASP A 146 19.59 -19.70 4.39
C ASP A 146 18.20 -19.30 3.92
N TYR A 147 17.87 -19.52 2.64
CA TYR A 147 16.52 -19.39 2.13
C TYR A 147 15.54 -20.33 2.82
N PHE A 148 15.94 -21.58 3.09
CA PHE A 148 15.11 -22.52 3.85
C PHE A 148 14.87 -22.02 5.29
N ALA A 149 15.92 -21.56 5.98
CA ALA A 149 15.79 -21.01 7.32
C ALA A 149 14.90 -19.76 7.37
N LEU A 150 15.04 -18.85 6.39
CA LEU A 150 14.15 -17.70 6.24
C LEU A 150 12.70 -18.10 6.00
N MET A 151 12.46 -19.10 5.16
CA MET A 151 11.10 -19.59 4.89
C MET A 151 10.48 -20.19 6.16
N MET A 152 11.25 -20.96 6.93
CA MET A 152 10.83 -21.48 8.23
C MET A 152 10.53 -20.35 9.22
N LEU A 153 11.39 -19.32 9.29
CA LEU A 153 11.16 -18.13 10.12
C LEU A 153 9.87 -17.40 9.71
N ALA A 154 9.62 -17.25 8.40
CA ALA A 154 8.40 -16.64 7.89
C ALA A 154 7.15 -17.44 8.31
N PHE A 155 7.17 -18.77 8.16
CA PHE A 155 6.07 -19.63 8.60
C PHE A 155 5.84 -19.60 10.11
N LEU A 156 6.91 -19.60 10.91
CA LEU A 156 6.82 -19.46 12.35
C LEU A 156 6.27 -18.09 12.74
N SER A 157 6.64 -17.03 12.04
CA SER A 157 6.13 -15.67 12.29
C SER A 157 4.63 -15.57 12.00
N VAL A 158 4.14 -16.23 10.96
CA VAL A 158 2.69 -16.32 10.69
C VAL A 158 1.95 -16.94 11.89
N SER A 159 2.55 -17.92 12.57
CA SER A 159 1.92 -18.55 13.74
C SER A 159 1.62 -17.59 14.89
N VAL A 160 2.39 -16.49 15.01
CA VAL A 160 2.19 -15.44 16.01
C VAL A 160 0.97 -14.57 15.66
N VAL A 161 0.61 -14.48 14.37
CA VAL A 161 -0.48 -13.64 13.84
C VAL A 161 -1.81 -14.40 13.77
N MET A 162 -1.82 -15.71 13.96
CA MET A 162 -3.01 -16.59 13.90
C MET A 162 -3.96 -16.36 15.08
N GLY A 163 -4.67 -15.22 15.09
CA GLY A 163 -5.56 -14.68 16.13
C GLY A 163 -6.12 -15.65 17.20
N THR A 164 -7.45 -15.80 17.27
CA THR A 164 -8.10 -16.58 18.34
C THR A 164 -8.26 -18.06 17.99
N SER A 165 -8.21 -18.41 16.70
CA SER A 165 -8.40 -19.78 16.20
C SER A 165 -7.22 -20.24 15.34
N LYS A 166 -6.38 -21.11 15.91
CA LYS A 166 -5.22 -21.70 15.21
C LYS A 166 -5.62 -22.46 13.96
N VAL A 167 -6.73 -23.22 14.01
CA VAL A 167 -7.23 -24.01 12.88
C VAL A 167 -7.60 -23.13 11.69
N ARG A 168 -8.36 -22.05 11.93
CA ARG A 168 -8.72 -21.10 10.85
C ARG A 168 -7.48 -20.42 10.29
N GLY A 169 -6.51 -20.10 11.15
CA GLY A 169 -5.21 -19.59 10.71
C GLY A 169 -4.50 -20.56 9.76
N PHE A 170 -4.47 -21.86 10.07
CA PHE A 170 -3.71 -22.83 9.27
C PHE A 170 -4.41 -23.06 7.93
N ILE A 171 -5.74 -23.14 7.94
CA ILE A 171 -6.53 -23.21 6.71
C ILE A 171 -6.25 -21.99 5.84
N ALA A 172 -6.28 -20.77 6.40
CA ALA A 172 -5.98 -19.55 5.65
C ALA A 172 -4.54 -19.53 5.10
N LEU A 173 -3.56 -20.00 5.88
CA LEU A 173 -2.16 -20.12 5.44
C LEU A 173 -2.03 -21.07 4.24
N PHE A 174 -2.61 -22.27 4.32
CA PHE A 174 -2.55 -23.24 3.22
C PHE A 174 -3.30 -22.77 1.97
N ILE A 175 -4.44 -22.08 2.13
CA ILE A 175 -5.15 -21.46 1.01
C ILE A 175 -4.27 -20.40 0.35
N GLY A 176 -3.67 -19.50 1.14
CA GLY A 176 -2.76 -18.46 0.63
C GLY A 176 -1.54 -19.04 -0.08
N LEU A 177 -0.93 -20.08 0.47
CA LEU A 177 0.18 -20.81 -0.19
C LEU A 177 -0.25 -21.43 -1.51
N THR A 178 -1.44 -22.02 -1.56
CA THR A 178 -1.95 -22.63 -2.80
C THR A 178 -2.10 -21.57 -3.89
N PHE A 179 -2.67 -20.41 -3.59
CA PHE A 179 -2.77 -19.29 -4.54
C PHE A 179 -1.40 -18.72 -4.93
N GLY A 180 -0.46 -18.63 -3.99
CA GLY A 180 0.89 -18.14 -4.27
C GLY A 180 1.74 -19.08 -5.13
N LEU A 181 1.37 -20.36 -5.23
CA LEU A 181 2.02 -21.34 -6.10
C LEU A 181 1.49 -21.31 -7.54
N VAL A 182 0.41 -20.59 -7.81
CA VAL A 182 -0.18 -20.48 -9.16
C VAL A 182 0.69 -19.58 -10.04
N GLY A 183 1.03 -20.07 -11.23
CA GLY A 183 1.78 -19.32 -12.25
C GLY A 183 3.13 -19.94 -12.60
N ILE A 184 3.99 -19.15 -13.23
CA ILE A 184 5.36 -19.56 -13.59
C ILE A 184 6.28 -19.36 -12.37
N ASP A 185 6.96 -20.43 -11.94
CA ASP A 185 8.00 -20.35 -10.92
C ASP A 185 9.21 -19.57 -11.47
N LYS A 186 9.50 -18.40 -10.87
CA LYS A 186 10.61 -17.53 -11.29
C LYS A 186 11.99 -18.17 -11.18
N ALA A 187 12.15 -19.18 -10.33
CA ALA A 187 13.44 -19.87 -10.15
C ALA A 187 13.66 -20.96 -11.22
N THR A 188 12.59 -21.65 -11.64
CA THR A 188 12.69 -22.85 -12.50
C THR A 188 12.05 -22.71 -13.87
N GLY A 189 11.24 -21.66 -14.11
CA GLY A 189 10.48 -21.44 -15.33
C GLY A 189 9.29 -22.40 -15.52
N GLN A 190 9.02 -23.28 -14.55
CA GLN A 190 7.97 -24.29 -14.65
C GLN A 190 6.60 -23.70 -14.32
N GLN A 191 5.58 -24.14 -15.06
CA GLN A 191 4.19 -23.79 -14.78
C GLN A 191 3.67 -24.61 -13.59
N ARG A 192 3.07 -23.95 -12.61
CA ARG A 192 2.47 -24.58 -11.43
C ARG A 192 1.01 -24.16 -11.30
N LEU A 193 0.13 -25.15 -11.13
CA LEU A 193 -1.31 -24.94 -10.88
C LEU A 193 -2.01 -24.02 -11.90
N THR A 194 -1.51 -23.94 -13.14
CA THR A 194 -2.08 -23.13 -14.23
C THR A 194 -3.22 -23.84 -14.97
N PHE A 195 -3.29 -25.18 -14.84
CA PHE A 195 -4.31 -26.04 -15.45
C PHE A 195 -4.54 -25.81 -16.96
N GLY A 196 -3.50 -25.34 -17.68
CA GLY A 196 -3.56 -25.08 -19.11
C GLY A 196 -4.23 -23.75 -19.51
N VAL A 197 -4.54 -22.87 -18.54
CA VAL A 197 -5.12 -21.54 -18.80
C VAL A 197 -4.00 -20.50 -18.89
N PRO A 198 -3.78 -19.85 -20.06
CA PRO A 198 -2.69 -18.90 -20.24
C PRO A 198 -2.76 -17.66 -19.34
N ASP A 199 -3.97 -17.15 -19.05
CA ASP A 199 -4.16 -15.93 -18.25
C ASP A 199 -3.65 -16.06 -16.81
N VAL A 200 -3.44 -17.29 -16.33
CA VAL A 200 -3.00 -17.56 -14.95
C VAL A 200 -1.49 -17.84 -14.88
N LEU A 201 -0.76 -17.70 -16.00
CA LEU A 201 0.70 -17.86 -16.06
C LEU A 201 1.42 -16.79 -15.25
N ASP A 202 0.88 -15.58 -15.21
CA ASP A 202 1.38 -14.47 -14.39
C ASP A 202 1.05 -14.64 -12.89
N GLY A 203 0.27 -15.67 -12.56
CA GLY A 203 -0.16 -15.99 -11.21
C GLY A 203 -1.40 -15.21 -10.78
N VAL A 204 -1.77 -15.37 -9.51
CA VAL A 204 -2.92 -14.66 -8.93
C VAL A 204 -2.46 -13.34 -8.33
N GLU A 205 -2.96 -12.22 -8.87
CA GLU A 205 -2.68 -10.90 -8.31
C GLU A 205 -3.38 -10.73 -6.96
N MET A 206 -2.65 -10.98 -5.88
CA MET A 206 -3.19 -10.96 -4.51
C MET A 206 -3.80 -9.62 -4.13
N THR A 207 -3.30 -8.51 -4.67
CA THR A 207 -3.91 -7.18 -4.50
C THR A 207 -5.33 -7.15 -5.05
N VAL A 208 -5.56 -7.67 -6.26
CA VAL A 208 -6.89 -7.73 -6.90
C VAL A 208 -7.83 -8.63 -6.09
N VAL A 209 -7.35 -9.79 -5.63
CA VAL A 209 -8.17 -10.70 -4.82
C VAL A 209 -8.63 -10.05 -3.52
N LEU A 210 -7.70 -9.43 -2.78
CA LEU A 210 -8.02 -8.78 -1.50
C LEU A 210 -8.95 -7.58 -1.68
N VAL A 211 -8.67 -6.71 -2.66
CA VAL A 211 -9.54 -5.56 -2.97
C VAL A 211 -10.93 -6.04 -3.38
N SER A 212 -11.02 -7.05 -4.25
CA SER A 212 -12.30 -7.59 -4.71
C SER A 212 -13.11 -8.18 -3.55
N LEU A 213 -12.49 -8.98 -2.68
CA LEU A 213 -13.19 -9.61 -1.55
C LEU A 213 -13.82 -8.58 -0.61
N PHE A 214 -13.09 -7.50 -0.31
CA PHE A 214 -13.55 -6.47 0.62
C PHE A 214 -14.47 -5.44 -0.05
N ALA A 215 -14.12 -4.94 -1.23
CA ALA A 215 -14.91 -3.93 -1.93
C ALA A 215 -16.25 -4.49 -2.43
N ILE A 216 -16.25 -5.70 -3.02
CA ILE A 216 -17.51 -6.34 -3.45
C ILE A 216 -18.36 -6.71 -2.23
N GLY A 217 -17.73 -7.18 -1.15
CA GLY A 217 -18.43 -7.45 0.10
C GLY A 217 -19.16 -6.21 0.64
N GLU A 218 -18.47 -5.07 0.70
CA GLU A 218 -19.04 -3.80 1.14
C GLU A 218 -20.14 -3.32 0.17
N LEU A 219 -19.91 -3.41 -1.14
CA LEU A 219 -20.90 -3.03 -2.15
C LEU A 219 -22.20 -3.84 -1.98
N LEU A 220 -22.10 -5.16 -1.85
CA LEU A 220 -23.25 -6.04 -1.63
C LEU A 220 -23.94 -5.75 -0.30
N TYR A 221 -23.16 -5.47 0.76
CA TYR A 221 -23.70 -5.09 2.06
C TYR A 221 -24.52 -3.80 1.99
N VAL A 222 -23.97 -2.74 1.36
CA VAL A 222 -24.66 -1.46 1.17
C VAL A 222 -25.88 -1.62 0.27
N ALA A 223 -25.74 -2.32 -0.86
CA ALA A 223 -26.83 -2.57 -1.80
C ALA A 223 -27.99 -3.34 -1.14
N SER A 224 -27.68 -4.36 -0.32
CA SER A 224 -28.69 -5.16 0.39
C SER A 224 -29.49 -4.36 1.43
N ARG A 225 -28.96 -3.22 1.88
CA ARG A 225 -29.57 -2.35 2.91
C ARG A 225 -30.02 -1.01 2.36
N PHE A 226 -29.95 -0.83 1.05
CA PHE A 226 -30.34 0.39 0.37
C PHE A 226 -31.82 0.67 0.63
N GLY A 227 -32.11 1.72 1.41
CA GLY A 227 -33.47 2.12 1.79
C GLY A 227 -33.92 1.75 3.22
N LEU A 228 -33.18 0.93 3.96
CA LEU A 228 -33.56 0.53 5.34
C LEU A 228 -33.11 1.51 6.43
N HIS A 229 -32.07 2.31 6.16
CA HIS A 229 -31.57 3.33 7.08
C HIS A 229 -31.45 4.65 6.32
N LYS A 230 -32.07 5.73 6.83
CA LYS A 230 -31.75 7.08 6.34
C LYS A 230 -30.26 7.29 6.58
N PRO A 231 -29.48 7.80 5.60
CA PRO A 231 -28.08 8.11 5.82
C PRO A 231 -28.01 9.09 6.98
N ALA A 232 -27.51 8.62 8.13
CA ALA A 232 -27.19 9.49 9.24
C ALA A 232 -26.03 10.36 8.75
N LEU A 233 -26.33 11.59 8.35
CA LEU A 233 -25.31 12.60 8.17
C LEU A 233 -24.67 12.78 9.53
N ASN A 234 -23.57 12.10 9.79
CA ASN A 234 -22.78 12.32 10.99
C ASN A 234 -22.09 13.67 10.78
N PRO A 235 -22.53 14.75 11.46
CA PRO A 235 -21.80 15.99 11.39
C PRO A 235 -20.37 15.71 11.86
N LEU A 236 -19.39 16.41 11.27
CA LEU A 236 -18.00 16.42 11.73
C LEU A 236 -17.96 17.06 13.13
N SER A 237 -18.41 16.32 14.14
CA SER A 237 -18.57 16.78 15.52
C SER A 237 -17.26 16.73 16.30
N GLY A 238 -16.26 15.98 15.81
CA GLY A 238 -14.95 15.80 16.42
C GLY A 238 -13.93 16.92 16.17
N GLY A 239 -14.34 18.04 15.56
CA GLY A 239 -13.45 19.14 15.19
C GLY A 239 -12.69 18.91 13.87
N ILE A 240 -11.94 19.94 13.45
CA ILE A 240 -11.25 19.97 12.14
C ILE A 240 -9.88 19.25 12.20
N TRP A 241 -9.37 18.94 13.41
CA TRP A 241 -8.00 18.47 13.59
C TRP A 241 -7.85 17.44 14.73
N MET A 242 -6.68 16.82 14.81
CA MET A 242 -6.29 15.90 15.88
C MET A 242 -6.23 16.60 17.24
N THR A 243 -6.76 15.95 18.28
CA THR A 243 -6.68 16.43 19.67
C THR A 243 -5.31 16.16 20.28
N LYS A 244 -4.96 16.80 21.39
CA LYS A 244 -3.70 16.54 22.12
C LYS A 244 -3.54 15.07 22.54
N GLU A 245 -4.65 14.39 22.85
CA GLU A 245 -4.62 12.98 23.18
C GLU A 245 -4.31 12.12 21.95
N ASP A 246 -4.85 12.47 20.79
CA ASP A 246 -4.55 11.79 19.52
C ASP A 246 -3.07 11.89 19.19
N TRP A 247 -2.50 13.08 19.28
CA TRP A 247 -1.05 13.28 19.10
C TRP A 247 -0.21 12.40 20.04
N LYS A 248 -0.59 12.33 21.32
CA LYS A 248 0.11 11.49 22.31
C LYS A 248 0.02 10.00 22.00
N ARG A 249 -1.09 9.55 21.42
CA ARG A 249 -1.32 8.14 21.06
C ARG A 249 -0.70 7.77 19.70
N SER A 250 -0.65 8.69 18.73
CA SER A 250 -0.28 8.38 17.35
C SER A 250 1.22 8.41 17.04
N TRP A 251 2.03 9.17 17.78
CA TRP A 251 3.46 9.30 17.44
C TRP A 251 4.26 8.00 17.53
N LYS A 252 3.95 7.11 18.49
CA LYS A 252 4.65 5.81 18.61
C LYS A 252 4.31 4.88 17.44
N PRO A 253 3.03 4.69 17.06
CA PRO A 253 2.66 3.97 15.85
C PRO A 253 3.36 4.49 14.60
N TRP A 254 3.42 5.81 14.38
CA TRP A 254 4.05 6.39 13.18
C TRP A 254 5.52 5.99 12.99
N LEU A 255 6.24 5.68 14.08
CA LEU A 255 7.64 5.24 14.03
C LEU A 255 7.81 3.74 13.75
N ARG A 256 6.75 2.94 13.93
CA ARG A 256 6.80 1.47 13.81
C ARG A 256 6.48 0.97 12.40
N GLY A 257 6.12 1.87 11.49
CA GLY A 257 5.79 1.59 10.09
C GLY A 257 4.30 1.78 9.77
N THR A 258 3.99 1.67 8.48
CA THR A 258 2.66 1.64 7.85
C THR A 258 2.32 0.22 7.40
#